data_AF-A0A8T4XD18-F1
#
_entry.id   AF-A0A8T4XD18-F1
#
_cell.length_a   1.000
_cell.length_b   1.000
_cell.length_c   1.000
_cell.angle_alpha   90.00
_cell.angle_beta   90.00
_cell.angle_gamma   90.00
#
_symmetry.space_group_name_H-M   'P 1'
#
loop_
_entity.id
_entity.type
_entity.pdbx_description
1 polymer ?
#
loop_
_entity_poly.entity_id
_entity_poly.type
_entity_poly.pdbx_seq_one_letter_code
_entity_poly.pdbx_strand_id
1 'polypeptide(L)' 'MRVAMVYYSRTGYTERLVNELKLDLANKGFVVDVFRVIPIREYSKPLHINPRLIYDTPY' A
#
# COMPACT_ATOMS: atom_id res chain seq x y z
N MET A 1 16.59 4.89 2.27
CA MET A 1 15.79 4.73 1.04
C MET A 1 14.31 4.88 1.40
N ARG A 2 13.53 5.61 0.59
CA ARG A 2 12.10 5.86 0.83
C ARG A 2 11.24 4.91 0.01
N VAL A 3 10.15 4.42 0.59
CA VAL A 3 9.23 3.47 -0.05
C VAL A 3 7.82 3.99 0.10
N ALA A 4 7.09 4.10 -1.01
CA ALA A 4 5.67 4.40 -0.99
C ALA A 4 4.86 3.13 -1.21
N MET A 5 3.98 2.81 -0.26
CA MET A 5 3.06 1.68 -0.33
C MET A 5 1.66 2.20 -0.62
N VAL A 6 1.17 1.95 -1.83
CA VAL A 6 -0.19 2.32 -2.24
C VAL A 6 -1.05 1.06 -2.30
N TYR A 7 -2.15 1.05 -1.54
CA TYR A 7 -3.03 -0.12 -1.48
C TYR A 7 -4.51 0.26 -1.52
N TYR A 8 -5.31 -0.67 -2.01
CA TYR A 8 -6.76 -0.67 -1.83
C TYR A 8 -7.13 -1.87 -0.95
N SER A 9 -8.11 -1.67 -0.07
CA SER A 9 -8.64 -2.75 0.77
C SER A 9 -10.13 -2.56 0.95
N ARG A 10 -10.89 -3.58 0.53
CA ARG A 10 -12.35 -3.64 0.71
C ARG A 10 -12.73 -4.19 2.10
N THR A 11 -12.00 -5.20 2.54
CA THR A 11 -12.35 -6.04 3.71
C THR A 11 -11.35 -5.92 4.86
N GLY A 12 -10.31 -5.10 4.72
CA GLY A 12 -9.30 -4.88 5.78
C GLY A 12 -8.10 -5.84 5.75
N TYR A 13 -8.17 -6.97 5.04
CA TYR A 13 -7.05 -7.92 4.98
C TYR A 13 -5.77 -7.30 4.39
N THR A 14 -5.89 -6.58 3.28
CA THR A 14 -4.74 -5.90 2.65
C THR A 14 -4.17 -4.80 3.55
N GLU A 15 -5.02 -4.15 4.36
CA GLU A 15 -4.58 -3.12 5.32
C GLU A 15 -3.71 -3.72 6.44
N ARG A 16 -4.11 -4.88 6.97
CA ARG A 16 -3.32 -5.60 7.96
C ARG A 16 -1.95 -6.00 7.41
N LEU A 17 -1.90 -6.58 6.22
CA LEU A 17 -0.65 -6.97 5.57
C LEU A 17 0.26 -5.76 5.30
N VAL A 18 -0.30 -4.64 4.84
CA VAL A 18 0.47 -3.42 4.58
C VAL A 18 1.07 -2.86 5.87
N ASN A 19 0.36 -2.94 7.00
CA ASN A 19 0.89 -2.51 8.29
C ASN A 19 2.02 -3.42 8.79
N GLU A 20 1.90 -4.74 8.61
CA GLU A 20 2.97 -5.70 8.94
C GLU A 20 4.23 -5.42 8.10
N LEU A 21 4.07 -5.22 6.79
CA LEU A 21 5.17 -4.86 5.88
C LEU A 21 5.81 -3.51 6.20
N LYS A 22 5.01 -2.51 6.60
CA LYS A 22 5.52 -1.20 7.03
C LYS A 22 6.47 -1.36 8.21
N LEU A 23 6.09 -2.16 9.22
CA LEU A 23 6.92 -2.40 10.40
C LEU A 23 8.23 -3.10 10.03
N ASP A 24 8.16 -4.15 9.21
CA ASP A 24 9.35 -4.90 8.77
C ASP A 24 10.33 -4.03 7.97
N LEU A 25 9.81 -3.18 7.09
CA LEU A 25 10.64 -2.24 6.33
C LEU A 25 11.21 -1.12 7.21
N ALA A 26 10.42 -0.59 8.14
CA ALA A 26 10.90 0.41 9.10
C ALA A 26 12.04 -0.17 9.97
N ASN A 27 11.91 -1.41 10.43
CA ASN A 27 12.94 -2.11 11.20
C ASN A 27 14.25 -2.32 10.41
N LYS A 28 14.17 -2.34 9.08
CA LYS A 28 15.33 -2.42 8.18
C LYS A 28 15.91 -1.04 7.81
N GLY A 29 15.41 0.04 8.42
CA GLY A 29 15.90 1.41 8.19
C GLY A 29 15.31 2.09 6.95
N PHE A 30 14.22 1.57 6.39
CA PHE A 30 13.48 2.24 5.31
C PHE A 30 12.50 3.27 5.88
N VAL A 31 12.34 4.39 5.18
CA VAL A 31 11.27 5.36 5.46
C VAL A 31 10.08 4.98 4.60
N VAL A 32 8.97 4.58 5.22
CA VAL A 32 7.82 4.00 4.52
C VAL A 32 6.57 4.85 4.71
N ASP A 33 6.06 5.37 3.60
CA ASP A 33 4.80 6.10 3.54
C ASP A 33 3.70 5.19 2.97
N VAL A 34 2.51 5.23 3.60
CA VAL A 34 1.39 4.34 3.25
C VAL A 34 0.21 5.18 2.80
N PHE A 35 -0.32 4.87 1.62
CA PHE A 35 -1.47 5.56 1.03
C PHE A 35 -2.57 4.57 0.71
N ARG A 36 -3.73 4.77 1.32
CA ARG A 36 -4.94 4.01 1.03
C ARG A 36 -5.72 4.67 -0.10
N VAL A 37 -5.99 3.90 -1.15
CA VAL A 37 -6.89 4.31 -2.23
C VAL A 37 -8.33 4.04 -1.78
N ILE A 38 -9.15 5.09 -1.73
CA ILE A 38 -10.59 5.00 -1.46
C ILE A 38 -11.31 5.02 -2.81
N PRO A 39 -12.07 3.97 -3.17
CA PRO A 39 -12.80 3.97 -4.44
C PRO A 39 -13.96 4.97 -4.35
N ILE A 40 -14.01 5.92 -5.28
CA ILE A 40 -15.12 6.86 -5.40
C ILE A 40 -16.35 6.18 -6.04
N ARG A 41 -16.12 5.17 -6.90
CA ARG A 41 -17.13 4.28 -7.50
C ARG A 41 -16.51 2.91 -7.77
N GLU A 42 -17.21 1.83 -7.39
CA GLU A 42 -16.87 0.46 -7.79
C GLU A 42 -17.46 0.19 -9.18
N TYR A 43 -16.63 0.26 -10.23
CA TYR A 43 -17.13 0.18 -11.62
C TYR A 43 -17.46 -1.23 -12.11
N SER A 44 -17.10 -2.31 -11.40
CA SER A 44 -17.49 -3.71 -11.72
C SER A 44 -16.82 -4.73 -10.77
N LYS A 45 -17.02 -6.05 -11.01
CA LYS A 45 -16.35 -7.20 -10.36
C LYS A 45 -14.87 -6.89 -10.04
N PRO A 46 -14.32 -7.43 -8.93
CA PRO A 46 -13.04 -7.00 -8.38
C PRO A 46 -11.96 -7.07 -9.46
N LEU A 47 -11.54 -5.91 -9.96
CA LEU A 47 -10.23 -5.80 -10.59
C LEU A 47 -9.24 -6.25 -9.52
N HIS A 48 -8.44 -7.27 -9.83
CA HIS A 48 -7.30 -7.65 -9.02
C HIS A 48 -6.35 -6.44 -8.97
N ILE A 49 -6.61 -5.50 -8.04
CA ILE A 49 -5.73 -4.37 -7.77
C ILE A 49 -4.51 -4.97 -7.13
N ASN A 50 -3.51 -5.23 -7.96
CA ASN A 50 -2.21 -5.69 -7.53
C ASN A 50 -1.54 -4.51 -6.79
N PRO A 51 -1.28 -4.61 -5.48
CA PRO A 51 -0.61 -3.53 -4.76
C PRO A 51 0.74 -3.27 -5.45
N ARG A 52 0.94 -2.05 -5.91
CA ARG A 52 2.18 -1.64 -6.57
C ARG A 52 3.08 -0.99 -5.52
N LEU A 53 4.23 -1.61 -5.29
CA LEU A 53 5.32 -1.00 -4.54
C LEU A 53 6.09 -0.08 -5.49
N ILE A 54 6.14 1.21 -5.16
CA ILE A 54 6.89 2.22 -5.92
C ILE A 54 8.15 2.52 -5.11
N TYR A 55 9.31 2.18 -5.69
CA TYR A 55 10.61 2.25 -5.03
C TYR A 55 11.40 3.52 -5.34
N ASP A 56 10.79 4.50 -5.99
CA ASP A 56 11.44 5.75 -6.37
C ASP A 56 10.41 6.88 -6.44
N THR A 57 10.23 7.58 -5.34
CA THR A 57 9.36 8.77 -5.27
C THR A 57 10.22 10.02 -5.15
N PRO A 58 10.23 10.92 -6.14
CA PRO A 58 10.87 12.23 -6.01
C PRO A 58 10.10 13.11 -5.02
N TYR A 59 10.86 13.97 -4.34
CA TYR A 59 10.54 14.82 -3.19
C TYR A 59 9.22 15.58 -3.24
#